data_AF-A0A438ME47-F1
#
_entry.id   AF-A0A438ME47-F1
#
_cell.length_a   1.000
_cell.length_b   1.000
_cell.length_c   1.000
_cell.angle_alpha   90.00
_cell.angle_beta   90.00
_cell.angle_gamma   90.00
#
_symmetry.space_group_name_H-M   'P 1'
#
loop_
_entity.id
_entity.type
_entity.pdbx_description
1 polymer ?
#
loop_
_entity_poly.entity_id
_entity_poly.type
_entity_poly.pdbx_seq_one_letter_code
_entity_poly.pdbx_strand_id
1 'polypeptide(L)'
;MAQDIHVTSKTIADIQRNLREYVIPGLERLKTSVDSTDVPFPGFGTLGFVLIGKYDGVRDDVKNYVDDAIDTVVKWIDALETIKKNWRDAEDASTVVYQ
;
A
#
# COMPACT_ATOMS: atom_id res chain seq x y z
N MET A 1 -20.87 11.97 30.34
CA MET A 1 -20.27 11.83 29.00
C MET A 1 -19.55 10.50 29.00
N ALA A 2 -19.96 9.54 28.15
CA ALA A 2 -19.25 8.26 28.06
C ALA A 2 -17.92 8.50 27.33
N GLN A 3 -16.81 8.16 27.97
CA GLN A 3 -15.49 8.22 27.35
C GLN A 3 -15.43 7.15 26.26
N ASP A 4 -15.01 7.52 25.04
CA ASP A 4 -14.80 6.55 23.97
C ASP A 4 -13.58 5.71 24.35
N ILE A 5 -13.79 4.42 24.64
CA ILE A 5 -12.75 3.53 25.20
C ILE A 5 -11.84 3.02 24.07
N HIS A 6 -12.33 3.01 22.82
CA HIS A 6 -11.69 2.36 21.68
C HIS A 6 -10.90 3.30 20.76
N VAL A 7 -10.32 4.38 21.30
CA VAL A 7 -9.71 5.44 20.48
C VAL A 7 -8.51 4.91 19.68
N THR A 8 -7.63 4.13 20.31
CA THR A 8 -6.38 3.68 19.68
C THR A 8 -6.65 2.58 18.67
N SER A 9 -7.45 1.57 19.06
CA SER A 9 -7.83 0.48 18.15
C SER A 9 -8.61 0.98 16.92
N LYS A 10 -9.48 1.99 17.10
CA LYS A 10 -10.18 2.67 16.00
C LYS A 10 -9.23 3.44 15.08
N THR A 11 -8.29 4.20 15.63
CA THR A 11 -7.29 4.93 14.84
C THR A 11 -6.45 3.99 13.99
N ILE A 12 -6.03 2.85 14.54
CA ILE A 12 -5.30 1.81 13.79
C ILE A 12 -6.18 1.27 12.65
N ALA A 13 -7.46 1.00 12.90
CA ALA A 13 -8.38 0.54 11.87
C ALA A 13 -8.54 1.56 10.73
N ASP A 14 -8.62 2.86 11.05
CA ASP A 14 -8.68 3.93 10.05
C ASP A 14 -7.40 4.00 9.21
N ILE A 15 -6.22 3.81 9.81
CA ILE A 15 -4.96 3.71 9.08
C ILE A 15 -4.96 2.50 8.14
N GLN A 16 -5.34 1.31 8.63
CA GLN A 16 -5.45 0.11 7.80
C GLN A 16 -6.39 0.34 6.61
N ARG A 17 -7.54 1.01 6.83
CA ARG A 17 -8.47 1.38 5.76
C ARG A 17 -7.81 2.29 4.74
N ASN A 18 -7.15 3.37 5.17
CA ASN A 18 -6.50 4.31 4.26
C ASN A 18 -5.41 3.64 3.41
N LEU A 19 -4.64 2.72 3.99
CA LEU A 19 -3.65 1.93 3.25
C LEU A 19 -4.31 1.07 2.17
N ARG A 20 -5.44 0.42 2.48
CA ARG A 20 -6.19 -0.42 1.52
C ARG A 20 -6.93 0.36 0.45
N GLU A 21 -7.55 1.49 0.81
CA GLU A 21 -8.45 2.24 -0.09
C GLU A 21 -7.73 3.27 -0.95
N TYR A 22 -6.58 3.79 -0.49
CA TYR A 22 -5.89 4.87 -1.19
C TYR A 22 -4.47 4.50 -1.62
N VAL A 23 -3.67 3.91 -0.74
CA VAL A 23 -2.25 3.67 -1.02
C VAL A 23 -2.07 2.53 -2.02
N ILE A 24 -2.63 1.35 -1.75
CA ILE A 24 -2.54 0.21 -2.67
C ILE A 24 -3.13 0.57 -4.05
N PRO A 25 -4.36 1.14 -4.16
CA PRO A 25 -4.90 1.53 -5.46
C PRO A 25 -4.13 2.67 -6.14
N GLY A 26 -3.43 3.51 -5.38
CA GLY A 26 -2.52 4.52 -5.94
C GLY A 26 -1.30 3.88 -6.61
N LEU A 27 -0.71 2.87 -5.98
CA LEU A 27 0.40 2.09 -6.52
C LEU A 27 -0.01 1.27 -7.74
N GLU A 28 -1.18 0.63 -7.71
CA GLU A 28 -1.74 -0.09 -8.87
C GLU A 28 -1.97 0.83 -10.08
N ARG A 29 -2.45 2.05 -9.83
CA ARG A 29 -2.59 3.08 -10.87
C ARG A 29 -1.25 3.52 -11.43
N LEU A 30 -0.22 3.64 -10.59
CA LEU A 30 1.14 3.93 -11.07
C LEU A 30 1.65 2.83 -12.01
N LYS A 31 1.45 1.55 -11.65
CA LYS A 31 1.79 0.41 -12.52
C LYS A 31 1.10 0.50 -13.88
N THR A 32 -0.21 0.76 -13.86
CA THR A 32 -1.01 0.94 -15.08
C THR A 32 -0.53 2.14 -15.92
N SER A 33 -0.10 3.22 -15.26
CA SER A 33 0.47 4.38 -15.95
C SER A 33 1.78 4.01 -16.66
N VAL A 34 2.64 3.20 -16.06
CA VAL A 34 3.89 2.71 -16.68
C VAL A 34 3.61 1.75 -17.84
N ASP A 35 2.54 0.97 -17.76
CA ASP A 35 2.08 0.17 -18.91
C ASP A 35 1.66 1.05 -20.07
N SER A 36 0.94 2.15 -19.79
CA SER A 36 0.48 3.08 -20.83
C SER A 36 1.60 3.83 -21.56
N THR A 37 2.81 3.84 -21.02
CA THR A 37 3.97 4.43 -21.70
C THR A 37 4.64 3.46 -22.67
N ASP A 38 4.07 2.29 -22.97
CA ASP A 38 4.64 1.36 -23.94
C ASP A 38 4.98 2.01 -25.30
N VAL A 39 6.20 1.83 -25.77
CA VAL A 39 6.65 2.35 -27.07
C VAL A 39 7.09 1.17 -27.93
N PRO A 40 6.19 0.61 -28.77
CA PRO A 40 6.52 -0.52 -29.61
C PRO A 40 7.43 -0.09 -30.77
N PHE A 41 8.17 -1.05 -31.34
CA PHE A 41 8.96 -0.81 -32.55
C PHE A 41 8.05 -0.37 -33.73
N PRO A 42 8.43 0.65 -34.54
CA PRO A 42 9.69 1.38 -34.57
C PRO A 42 9.65 2.72 -33.83
N GLY A 43 8.99 2.83 -32.67
CA GLY A 43 8.75 4.10 -31.97
C GLY A 43 10.00 4.90 -31.58
N PHE A 44 11.17 4.25 -31.46
CA PHE A 44 12.49 4.90 -31.30
C PHE A 44 13.34 4.93 -32.59
N GLY A 45 12.73 4.66 -33.74
CA GLY A 45 13.39 4.47 -35.03
C GLY A 45 14.07 3.10 -35.17
N THR A 46 14.46 2.76 -36.40
CA THR A 46 15.10 1.47 -36.74
C THR A 46 16.51 1.30 -36.14
N LEU A 47 17.15 2.39 -35.74
CA LEU A 47 18.47 2.41 -35.07
C LEU A 47 18.36 2.37 -33.54
N GLY A 48 17.14 2.48 -32.99
CA GLY A 48 16.87 2.68 -31.56
C GLY A 48 16.81 1.41 -30.71
N PHE A 49 17.30 0.26 -31.19
CA PHE A 49 17.19 -1.03 -30.47
C PHE A 49 17.74 -0.99 -29.03
N VAL A 50 18.88 -0.32 -28.82
CA VAL A 50 19.46 -0.16 -27.47
C VAL A 50 18.58 0.71 -26.58
N LEU A 51 17.93 1.74 -27.16
CA LEU A 51 17.02 2.62 -26.43
C LEU A 51 15.75 1.89 -26.01
N ILE A 52 15.18 1.05 -26.89
CA ILE A 52 14.04 0.19 -26.56
C ILE A 52 14.39 -0.73 -25.38
N GLY A 53 15.51 -1.45 -25.44
CA GLY A 53 15.90 -2.36 -24.37
C GLY A 53 16.13 -1.67 -23.02
N LYS A 54 16.73 -0.47 -23.02
CA LYS A 54 16.89 0.33 -21.79
C LYS A 54 15.57 0.89 -21.29
N TYR A 55 14.71 1.32 -22.20
CA TYR A 55 13.39 1.85 -21.88
C TYR A 55 12.51 0.79 -21.22
N ASP A 56 12.42 -0.39 -21.82
CA ASP A 56 11.65 -1.51 -21.28
C ASP A 56 12.23 -1.99 -19.95
N GLY A 57 13.56 -2.07 -19.82
CA GLY A 57 14.20 -2.40 -18.55
C GLY A 57 13.82 -1.44 -17.42
N VAL A 58 13.83 -0.12 -17.68
CA VAL A 58 13.41 0.87 -16.66
C VAL A 58 11.92 0.72 -16.33
N ARG A 59 11.07 0.43 -17.32
CA ARG A 59 9.64 0.19 -17.07
C ARG A 59 9.41 -1.03 -16.19
N ASP A 60 10.12 -2.12 -16.47
CA ASP A 60 10.04 -3.35 -15.67
C ASP A 60 10.56 -3.14 -14.25
N ASP A 61 11.67 -2.40 -14.08
CA ASP A 61 12.19 -2.04 -12.76
C ASP A 61 11.16 -1.25 -11.94
N VAL A 62 10.50 -0.26 -12.54
CA VAL A 62 9.46 0.52 -11.86
C VAL A 62 8.28 -0.38 -11.45
N LYS A 63 7.85 -1.30 -12.31
CA LYS A 63 6.78 -2.24 -11.98
C LYS A 63 7.16 -3.14 -10.81
N ASN A 64 8.38 -3.66 -10.79
CA ASN A 64 8.89 -4.50 -9.72
C ASN A 64 8.94 -3.74 -8.39
N TYR A 65 9.45 -2.50 -8.39
CA TYR A 65 9.47 -1.66 -7.19
C TYR A 65 8.06 -1.33 -6.67
N VAL A 66 7.10 -1.15 -7.57
CA VAL A 66 5.69 -0.94 -7.20
C VAL A 66 5.10 -2.19 -6.55
N ASP A 67 5.37 -3.38 -7.10
CA ASP A 67 4.92 -4.65 -6.52
C ASP A 67 5.53 -4.87 -5.12
N ASP A 68 6.83 -4.64 -4.94
CA ASP A 68 7.51 -4.69 -3.64
C ASP A 68 6.90 -3.71 -2.62
N ALA A 69 6.52 -2.52 -3.07
CA ALA A 69 5.87 -1.52 -2.24
C ALA A 69 4.47 -1.97 -1.80
N ILE A 70 3.67 -2.54 -2.70
CA ILE A 70 2.35 -3.10 -2.38
C ILE A 70 2.49 -4.21 -1.35
N ASP A 71 3.40 -5.15 -1.56
CA ASP A 71 3.66 -6.26 -0.63
C ASP A 71 4.07 -5.76 0.76
N THR A 72 4.89 -4.72 0.82
CA THR A 72 5.30 -4.08 2.07
C THR A 72 4.10 -3.46 2.80
N VAL A 73 3.23 -2.75 2.07
CA VAL A 73 2.01 -2.15 2.63
C VAL A 73 1.05 -3.23 3.14
N VAL A 74 0.90 -4.34 2.43
CA VAL A 74 0.09 -5.49 2.89
C VAL A 74 0.62 -6.03 4.21
N LYS A 75 1.93 -6.26 4.33
CA LYS A 75 2.56 -6.71 5.59
C LYS A 75 2.34 -5.72 6.74
N TRP A 76 2.38 -4.42 6.47
CA TRP A 76 2.07 -3.41 7.48
C TRP A 76 0.62 -3.49 7.95
N ILE A 77 -0.33 -3.70 7.03
CA ILE A 77 -1.74 -3.85 7.39
C ILE A 77 -1.95 -5.07 8.29
N ASP A 78 -1.29 -6.18 8.00
CA ASP A 78 -1.38 -7.40 8.82
C ASP A 78 -0.75 -7.21 10.21
N ALA A 79 0.40 -6.53 10.28
CA ALA A 79 1.01 -6.19 11.57
C ALA A 79 0.11 -5.25 12.40
N LEU A 80 -0.49 -4.25 11.76
CA LEU A 80 -1.45 -3.34 12.38
C LEU A 80 -2.70 -4.09 12.88
N GLU A 81 -3.10 -5.20 12.24
CA GLU A 81 -4.23 -6.01 12.70
C GLU A 81 -3.94 -6.64 14.06
N THR A 82 -2.74 -7.20 14.23
CA THR A 82 -2.31 -7.76 15.52
C THR A 82 -2.21 -6.66 16.58
N ILE A 83 -1.61 -5.51 16.25
CA ILE A 83 -1.46 -4.38 17.17
C ILE A 83 -2.84 -3.85 17.60
N LYS A 84 -3.79 -3.73 16.67
CA LYS A 84 -5.17 -3.30 16.94
C LYS A 84 -5.87 -4.22 17.94
N LYS A 85 -5.74 -5.54 17.78
CA LYS A 85 -6.35 -6.52 18.68
C LYS A 85 -5.80 -6.38 20.10
N ASN A 86 -4.47 -6.31 20.23
CA ASN A 86 -3.82 -6.12 21.53
C ASN A 86 -4.26 -4.81 22.21
N TRP A 87 -4.38 -3.72 21.44
CA TRP A 87 -4.89 -2.46 21.97
C TRP A 87 -6.35 -2.56 22.40
N ARG A 88 -7.17 -3.27 21.64
CA ARG A 88 -8.58 -3.46 21.97
C ARG A 88 -8.75 -4.23 23.28
N ASP A 89 -8.00 -5.32 23.45
CA ASP A 89 -8.01 -6.11 24.69
C ASP A 89 -7.55 -5.26 25.90
N ALA A 90 -6.53 -4.42 25.70
CA ALA A 90 -6.04 -3.51 26.75
C ALA A 90 -7.05 -2.40 27.08
N GLU A 91 -7.68 -1.81 26.05
CA GLU A 91 -8.74 -0.83 26.18
C GLU A 91 -9.93 -1.43 26.97
N ASP A 92 -10.37 -2.63 26.60
CA ASP A 92 -11.43 -3.37 27.29
C ASP A 92 -11.07 -3.64 28.76
N ALA A 93 -9.87 -4.15 29.03
CA ALA A 93 -9.40 -4.46 30.39
C ALA A 93 -9.18 -3.22 31.28
N SER A 94 -8.86 -2.07 30.69
CA SER A 94 -8.68 -0.80 31.42
C SER A 94 -10.00 -0.17 31.88
N THR A 95 -11.13 -0.68 31.41
CA THR A 95 -12.46 -0.24 31.81
C THR A 95 -12.81 -0.84 33.17
N VAL A 96 -12.46 -0.14 34.26
CA VAL A 96 -12.97 -0.46 35.60
C VAL A 96 -14.48 -0.23 35.60
N VAL A 97 -15.26 -1.30 35.59
CA VAL A 97 -16.69 -1.25 35.91
C VAL A 97 -16.78 -1.08 37.42
N TYR A 98 -17.05 0.15 37.88
CA TYR A 98 -17.47 0.35 39.27
C TYR A 98 -18.82 -0.37 39.43
N GLN A 99 -18.82 -1.47 40.19
CA GLN A 99 -20.04 -2.10 40.70
C GLN A 99 -20.60 -1.30 41.88
#